data_AF-A0A523WUI9-F1
#
_entry.id   AF-A0A523WUI9-F1
#
_cell.length_a   1.000
_cell.length_b   1.000
_cell.length_c   1.000
_cell.angle_alpha   90.00
_cell.angle_beta   90.00
_cell.angle_gamma   90.00
#
_symmetry.space_group_name_H-M   'P 1'
#
loop_
_entity.id
_entity.type
_entity.pdbx_description
1 polymer ?
#
loop_
_entity_poly.entity_id
_entity_poly.type
_entity_poly.pdbx_seq_one_letter_code
_entity_poly.pdbx_strand_id
1 'polypeptide(L)'
;MENNKVYEDLILVLRRSKKIFIFIQVLTVFLLLNFWKIQVLDHKKYWEKSEANRMREIVLPSQRGLIKDRGETILADNKASFKVSIIRENCENYDKSCRKISRLLKIEEDVLKERIKRYESFPVFKPIVIKENLSFEEVAVIEARKLEFPELFLQAEPKRFYPFGNLAAHALGYIQELSGEEIKKGLYQQRRLGDLIGKTGVEKVYEATLVGTDGEALEIVDSMGRSKGKIAKREPEKGQNIILTLDYALQEKVEELLEGREGAVVMMDPQTGEILALASYPTFDPNKFIDRFTPEEWLDLVNSPEFPLENRAIRGQYAPGSIFKLVIDLGALELGIIDEETTFTCKGEIEIYNEPFTCWVEKGHGEMNLIQAIRNSCNIYHYQVGKKMGIDEISRYAKMLGFGAKTGIDLPGEKTGLVPNPQWKREVRKERWQPGETISVSIGQGPLMVTPLQVALYTSIIANRGRKVTPHLLNSQSLAGKRAFSEKDAVDIELSTFETVIQGMWEVVNKGGTGWAANVKGFDICGKTGSTQLISTEKDKEKKVEEEEEEEETKTHSWFTGFAPRDNPKIVVTVIIEYGGMGGATAAPLARKLFNSYRRKYD
;
A
#
# COMPACT_ATOMS: atom_id res chain seq x y z
N MET A 1 -32.90 -84.97 74.84
CA MET A 1 -32.93 -85.14 73.37
C MET A 1 -32.69 -83.77 72.78
N GLU A 2 -31.70 -83.43 71.97
CA GLU A 2 -30.56 -84.07 71.34
C GLU A 2 -29.61 -82.91 71.00
N ASN A 3 -28.32 -83.06 71.30
CA ASN A 3 -27.31 -82.03 71.12
C ASN A 3 -26.80 -82.07 69.66
N ASN A 4 -27.28 -81.17 68.79
CA ASN A 4 -26.68 -80.99 67.46
C ASN A 4 -25.51 -80.02 67.55
N LYS A 5 -24.29 -80.55 67.76
CA LYS A 5 -23.05 -79.79 67.55
C LYS A 5 -22.73 -79.77 66.05
N VAL A 6 -22.94 -78.62 65.41
CA VAL A 6 -22.36 -78.32 64.09
C VAL A 6 -20.91 -77.88 64.33
N TYR A 7 -19.94 -78.74 63.98
CA TYR A 7 -18.55 -78.33 63.84
C TYR A 7 -18.43 -77.49 62.57
N GLU A 8 -18.44 -76.16 62.69
CA GLU A 8 -18.01 -75.28 61.59
C GLU A 8 -16.50 -75.41 61.39
N ASP A 9 -16.12 -75.73 60.16
CA ASP A 9 -14.76 -76.09 59.76
C ASP A 9 -13.87 -74.82 59.67
N LEU A 10 -13.40 -74.34 60.83
CA LEU A 10 -12.61 -73.11 61.02
C LEU A 10 -11.34 -73.06 60.14
N ILE A 11 -10.82 -74.23 59.77
CA ILE A 11 -9.63 -74.40 58.91
C ILE A 11 -9.87 -73.85 57.51
N LEU A 12 -11.10 -73.96 57.00
CA LEU A 12 -11.47 -73.53 55.66
C LEU A 12 -11.56 -72.00 55.58
N VAL A 13 -12.05 -71.36 56.65
CA VAL A 13 -12.09 -69.89 56.80
C VAL A 13 -10.67 -69.32 56.95
N LEU A 14 -9.81 -69.94 57.77
CA LEU A 14 -8.42 -69.52 57.94
C LEU A 14 -7.57 -69.67 56.66
N ARG A 15 -7.81 -70.70 55.85
CA ARG A 15 -7.14 -70.86 54.54
C ARG A 15 -7.60 -69.81 53.53
N ARG A 16 -8.90 -69.46 53.52
CA ARG A 16 -9.45 -68.41 52.65
C ARG A 16 -8.95 -67.03 53.07
N SER A 17 -8.93 -66.72 54.37
CA SER A 17 -8.40 -65.43 54.88
C SER A 17 -6.92 -65.26 54.58
N LYS A 18 -6.10 -66.32 54.72
CA LYS A 18 -4.67 -66.27 54.38
C LYS A 18 -4.43 -66.05 52.89
N LYS A 19 -5.23 -66.67 52.02
CA LYS A 19 -5.17 -66.42 50.56
C LYS A 19 -5.55 -64.99 50.22
N ILE A 20 -6.60 -64.45 50.83
CA ILE A 20 -7.01 -63.04 50.66
C ILE A 20 -5.90 -62.10 51.17
N PHE A 21 -5.30 -62.40 52.32
CA PHE A 21 -4.23 -61.58 52.88
C PHE A 21 -2.98 -61.57 51.99
N ILE A 22 -2.56 -62.73 51.47
CA ILE A 22 -1.46 -62.82 50.50
C ILE A 22 -1.80 -62.05 49.22
N PHE A 23 -3.03 -62.14 48.73
CA PHE A 23 -3.47 -61.39 47.56
C PHE A 23 -3.40 -59.87 47.80
N ILE A 24 -3.89 -59.39 48.95
CA ILE A 24 -3.79 -57.97 49.35
C ILE A 24 -2.32 -57.55 49.48
N GLN A 25 -1.45 -58.39 50.05
CA GLN A 25 -0.02 -58.09 50.15
C GLN A 25 0.64 -57.95 48.77
N VAL A 26 0.39 -58.89 47.87
CA VAL A 26 0.92 -58.83 46.50
C VAL A 26 0.42 -57.59 45.77
N LEU A 27 -0.87 -57.28 45.88
CA LEU A 27 -1.46 -56.07 45.30
C LEU A 27 -0.81 -54.81 45.88
N THR A 28 -0.59 -54.77 47.19
CA THR A 28 0.03 -53.64 47.89
C THR A 28 1.48 -53.43 47.44
N VAL A 29 2.26 -54.51 47.33
CA VAL A 29 3.64 -54.47 46.82
C VAL A 29 3.66 -53.97 45.37
N PHE A 30 2.72 -54.43 44.53
CA PHE A 30 2.59 -53.96 43.16
C PHE A 30 2.27 -52.45 43.09
N LEU A 31 1.38 -51.96 43.96
CA LEU A 31 1.08 -50.52 44.05
C LEU A 31 2.30 -49.71 44.53
N LEU A 32 3.04 -50.21 45.51
CA LEU A 32 4.27 -49.57 46.01
C LEU A 32 5.37 -49.51 44.93
N LEU A 33 5.54 -50.57 44.14
CA LEU A 33 6.48 -50.59 43.02
C LEU A 33 6.10 -49.59 41.94
N ASN A 34 4.80 -49.47 41.61
CA ASN A 34 4.32 -48.44 40.69
C ASN A 34 4.50 -47.03 41.25
N PHE A 35 4.23 -46.82 42.54
CA PHE A 35 4.46 -45.54 43.19
C PHE A 35 5.94 -45.14 43.14
N TRP A 36 6.85 -46.07 43.47
CA TRP A 36 8.29 -45.85 43.37
C TRP A 36 8.72 -45.54 41.93
N LYS A 37 8.19 -46.26 40.93
CA LYS A 37 8.45 -45.96 39.51
C LYS A 37 8.05 -44.53 39.16
N ILE A 38 6.84 -44.11 39.53
CA ILE A 38 6.33 -42.75 39.23
C ILE A 38 7.17 -41.68 39.95
N GLN A 39 7.48 -41.89 41.23
CA GLN A 39 8.14 -40.91 42.09
C GLN A 39 9.66 -40.82 41.88
N VAL A 40 10.31 -41.90 41.45
CA VAL A 40 11.79 -41.98 41.36
C VAL A 40 12.26 -42.12 39.92
N LEU A 41 11.78 -43.12 39.18
CA LEU A 41 12.21 -43.35 37.79
C LEU A 41 11.66 -42.30 36.83
N ASP A 42 10.37 -41.98 36.96
CA ASP A 42 9.68 -41.02 36.09
C ASP A 42 9.63 -39.60 36.69
N HIS A 43 10.33 -39.33 37.81
CA HIS A 43 10.31 -38.02 38.49
C HIS A 43 10.53 -36.87 37.51
N LYS A 44 11.61 -36.93 36.73
CA LYS A 44 11.99 -35.84 35.83
C LYS A 44 10.91 -35.58 34.77
N LYS A 45 10.33 -36.64 34.23
CA LYS A 45 9.23 -36.57 33.25
C LYS A 45 7.95 -35.96 33.84
N TYR A 46 7.58 -36.35 35.05
CA TYR A 46 6.37 -35.81 35.71
C TYR A 46 6.60 -34.42 36.29
N TRP A 47 7.81 -34.10 36.73
CA TRP A 47 8.23 -32.76 37.10
C TRP A 47 8.12 -31.82 35.91
N GLU A 48 8.68 -32.18 34.75
CA GLU A 48 8.66 -31.33 33.54
C GLU A 48 7.23 -31.10 33.05
N LYS A 49 6.38 -32.13 33.11
CA LYS A 49 4.95 -31.98 32.85
C LYS A 49 4.23 -31.10 33.87
N SER A 50 4.57 -31.23 35.16
CA SER A 50 3.99 -30.40 36.22
C SER A 50 4.38 -28.94 36.07
N GLU A 51 5.62 -28.66 35.68
CA GLU A 51 6.08 -27.28 35.51
C GLU A 51 5.59 -26.67 34.20
N ALA A 52 5.50 -27.46 33.13
CA ALA A 52 4.82 -27.03 31.90
C ALA A 52 3.33 -26.71 32.13
N ASN A 53 2.67 -27.41 33.06
CA ASN A 53 1.28 -27.11 33.45
C ASN A 53 1.18 -25.87 34.36
N ARG A 54 2.25 -25.53 35.08
CA ARG A 54 2.28 -24.40 36.03
C ARG A 54 2.75 -23.11 35.39
N MET A 55 3.60 -23.16 34.36
CA MET A 55 4.16 -22.00 33.68
C MET A 55 3.41 -21.70 32.38
N ARG A 56 2.80 -20.52 32.31
CA ARG A 56 2.16 -19.99 31.11
C ARG A 56 3.05 -18.92 30.50
N GLU A 57 3.45 -19.13 29.25
CA GLU A 57 4.08 -18.10 28.45
C GLU A 57 3.03 -17.20 27.80
N ILE A 58 3.15 -15.89 28.04
CA ILE A 58 2.28 -14.86 27.50
C ILE A 58 3.14 -13.92 26.67
N VAL A 59 2.74 -13.75 25.42
CA VAL A 59 3.33 -12.77 24.53
C VAL A 59 2.89 -11.38 24.95
N LEU A 60 3.84 -10.49 25.15
CA LEU A 60 3.60 -9.07 25.34
C LEU A 60 3.80 -8.38 23.99
N PRO A 61 2.71 -8.02 23.28
CA PRO A 61 2.83 -7.43 21.95
C PRO A 61 3.59 -6.10 22.02
N SER A 62 4.52 -5.93 21.09
CA SER A 62 5.22 -4.66 20.92
C SER A 62 4.33 -3.59 20.28
N GLN A 63 4.59 -2.33 20.62
CA GLN A 63 3.97 -1.22 19.91
C GLN A 63 4.70 -1.01 18.59
N ARG A 64 3.93 -0.89 17.51
CA ARG A 64 4.48 -0.50 16.21
C ARG A 64 4.92 0.96 16.23
N GLY A 65 5.98 1.29 15.51
CA GLY A 65 6.44 2.66 15.32
C GLY A 65 5.35 3.55 14.74
N LEU A 66 5.27 4.79 15.21
CA LEU A 66 4.35 5.80 14.67
C LEU A 66 4.83 6.25 13.29
N ILE A 67 3.88 6.50 12.38
CA ILE A 67 4.19 7.19 11.12
C ILE A 67 3.72 8.63 11.27
N LYS A 68 4.64 9.57 11.07
CA LYS A 68 4.36 11.01 11.12
C LYS A 68 4.59 11.65 9.76
N ASP A 69 3.88 12.74 9.49
CA ASP A 69 4.19 13.65 8.40
C ASP A 69 5.41 14.53 8.75
N ARG A 70 5.86 15.36 7.80
CA ARG A 70 6.99 16.27 8.01
C ARG A 70 6.76 17.33 9.10
N GLY A 71 5.50 17.64 9.38
CA GLY A 71 5.06 18.54 10.45
C GLY A 71 4.80 17.84 11.79
N GLU A 72 5.23 16.58 11.94
CA GLU A 72 5.02 15.71 13.10
C GLU A 72 3.57 15.28 13.39
N THR A 73 2.64 15.55 12.48
CA THR A 73 1.26 15.05 12.55
C THR A 73 1.26 13.53 12.44
N ILE A 74 0.60 12.84 13.36
CA ILE A 74 0.57 11.37 13.40
C ILE A 74 -0.41 10.85 12.35
N LEU A 75 0.11 10.25 11.27
CA LEU A 75 -0.66 9.66 10.18
C LEU A 75 -1.04 8.20 10.48
N ALA A 76 -0.24 7.48 11.26
CA ALA A 76 -0.56 6.15 11.76
C ALA A 76 -0.11 5.98 13.22
N ASP A 77 -1.08 5.63 14.06
CA ASP A 77 -0.97 5.53 15.52
C ASP A 77 -1.27 4.10 16.01
N ASN A 78 -1.17 3.86 17.32
CA ASN A 78 -1.61 2.64 17.95
C ASN A 78 -2.64 2.97 19.05
N LYS A 79 -3.83 2.36 18.96
CA LYS A 79 -4.85 2.43 20.02
C LYS A 79 -4.84 1.17 20.86
N ALA A 80 -5.22 1.31 22.13
CA ALA A 80 -5.48 0.17 22.99
C ALA A 80 -6.71 -0.58 22.46
N SER A 81 -6.52 -1.86 22.11
CA SER A 81 -7.60 -2.79 21.80
C SER A 81 -7.60 -3.91 22.83
N PHE A 82 -8.77 -4.50 23.05
CA PHE A 82 -8.92 -5.67 23.88
C PHE A 82 -9.32 -6.85 23.01
N LYS A 83 -8.72 -8.00 23.28
CA LYS A 83 -9.14 -9.30 22.74
C LYS A 83 -9.48 -10.25 23.88
N VAL A 84 -10.40 -11.16 23.61
CA VAL A 84 -10.74 -12.24 24.53
C VAL A 84 -10.41 -13.57 23.87
N SER A 85 -9.73 -14.41 24.62
CA SER A 85 -9.31 -15.74 24.22
C SER A 85 -9.96 -16.79 25.10
N ILE A 86 -10.15 -18.00 24.59
CA ILE A 86 -10.57 -19.16 25.37
C ILE A 86 -9.37 -20.07 25.67
N ILE A 87 -9.28 -20.55 26.90
CA ILE A 87 -8.30 -21.55 27.33
C ILE A 87 -9.05 -22.86 27.57
N ARG A 88 -8.81 -23.84 26.70
CA ARG A 88 -9.58 -25.11 26.69
C ARG A 88 -9.40 -25.93 27.97
N GLU A 89 -8.21 -25.87 28.56
CA GLU A 89 -7.92 -26.54 29.84
C GLU A 89 -8.85 -26.10 30.99
N ASN A 90 -9.33 -24.86 30.96
CA ASN A 90 -10.22 -24.31 31.97
C ASN A 90 -11.70 -24.61 31.71
N CYS A 91 -12.04 -25.26 30.60
CA CYS A 91 -13.42 -25.63 30.28
C CYS A 91 -13.81 -26.93 31.00
N GLU A 92 -14.64 -26.84 32.05
CA GLU A 92 -15.21 -28.03 32.71
C GLU A 92 -16.06 -28.87 31.75
N ASN A 93 -16.88 -28.21 30.93
CA ASN A 93 -17.68 -28.84 29.89
C ASN A 93 -17.67 -27.95 28.64
N TYR A 94 -16.98 -28.43 27.59
CA TYR A 94 -16.74 -27.69 26.36
C TYR A 94 -18.02 -27.13 25.72
N ASP A 95 -19.06 -27.95 25.53
CA ASP A 95 -20.31 -27.52 24.90
C ASP A 95 -21.11 -26.55 25.78
N LYS A 96 -21.04 -26.70 27.11
CA LYS A 96 -21.70 -25.78 28.04
C LYS A 96 -20.98 -24.42 28.06
N SER A 97 -19.66 -24.43 28.08
CA SER A 97 -18.82 -23.22 27.98
C SER A 97 -19.07 -22.49 26.67
N CYS A 98 -19.06 -23.20 25.54
CA CYS A 98 -19.36 -22.60 24.22
C CYS A 98 -20.74 -21.93 24.20
N ARG A 99 -21.78 -22.58 24.72
CA ARG A 99 -23.14 -22.01 24.83
C ARG A 99 -23.19 -20.74 25.68
N LYS A 100 -22.54 -20.74 26.84
CA LYS A 100 -22.53 -19.56 27.73
C LYS A 100 -21.76 -18.39 27.09
N ILE A 101 -20.59 -18.67 26.52
CA ILE A 101 -19.72 -17.66 25.88
C ILE A 101 -20.41 -17.08 24.64
N SER A 102 -21.05 -17.93 23.82
CA SER A 102 -21.85 -17.52 22.66
C SER A 102 -22.91 -16.49 23.05
N ARG A 103 -23.67 -16.74 24.12
CA ARG A 103 -24.66 -15.79 24.66
C ARG A 103 -24.03 -14.51 25.21
N LEU A 104 -22.88 -14.61 25.88
CA LEU A 104 -22.18 -13.48 26.47
C LEU A 104 -21.65 -12.51 25.40
N LEU A 105 -20.99 -13.05 24.38
CA LEU A 105 -20.29 -12.28 23.35
C LEU A 105 -21.13 -12.03 22.09
N LYS A 106 -22.36 -12.55 22.06
CA LYS A 106 -23.29 -12.51 20.92
C LYS A 106 -22.66 -13.08 19.64
N ILE A 107 -21.99 -14.22 19.78
CA ILE A 107 -21.38 -14.96 18.66
C ILE A 107 -22.18 -16.24 18.45
N GLU A 108 -22.51 -16.58 17.20
CA GLU A 108 -23.14 -17.87 16.88
C GLU A 108 -22.30 -19.05 17.40
N GLU A 109 -22.95 -20.02 18.05
CA GLU A 109 -22.26 -21.13 18.72
C GLU A 109 -21.43 -21.97 17.73
N ASP A 110 -21.96 -22.22 16.54
CA ASP A 110 -21.29 -22.99 15.50
C ASP A 110 -20.01 -22.30 15.01
N VAL A 111 -20.07 -20.97 14.81
CA VAL A 111 -18.91 -20.15 14.42
C VAL A 111 -17.82 -20.20 15.50
N LEU A 112 -18.21 -20.12 16.77
CA LEU A 112 -17.27 -20.24 17.90
C LEU A 112 -16.59 -21.62 17.92
N LYS A 113 -17.37 -22.69 17.77
CA LYS A 113 -16.85 -24.07 17.75
C LYS A 113 -15.93 -24.31 16.57
N GLU A 114 -16.27 -23.83 15.38
CA GLU A 114 -15.39 -23.90 14.20
C GLU A 114 -14.10 -23.12 14.39
N ARG A 115 -14.16 -21.93 15.00
CA ARG A 115 -12.97 -21.13 15.31
C ARG A 115 -12.04 -21.87 16.27
N ILE A 116 -12.57 -22.52 17.31
CA ILE A 116 -11.77 -23.32 18.24
C ILE A 116 -11.22 -24.59 17.56
N LYS A 117 -12.03 -25.26 16.73
CA LYS A 117 -11.64 -26.48 16.00
C LYS A 117 -10.47 -26.25 15.04
N ARG A 118 -10.36 -25.06 14.44
CA ARG A 118 -9.19 -24.69 13.61
C ARG A 118 -7.87 -24.75 14.37
N TYR A 119 -7.89 -24.62 15.69
CA TYR A 119 -6.72 -24.66 16.56
C TYR A 119 -6.70 -25.92 17.45
N GLU A 120 -7.39 -26.99 17.04
CA GLU A 120 -7.48 -28.23 17.82
C GLU A 120 -6.10 -28.83 18.12
N SER A 121 -5.17 -28.73 17.17
CA SER A 121 -3.79 -29.19 17.26
C SER A 121 -2.91 -28.42 18.26
N PHE A 122 -3.34 -27.24 18.71
CA PHE A 122 -2.59 -26.49 19.72
C PHE A 122 -2.67 -27.20 21.07
N PRO A 123 -1.69 -27.03 21.97
CA PRO A 123 -1.83 -27.48 23.35
C PRO A 123 -3.07 -26.87 24.02
N VAL A 124 -3.74 -27.62 24.91
CA VAL A 124 -5.00 -27.22 25.56
C VAL A 124 -4.88 -25.98 26.45
N PHE A 125 -3.68 -25.68 26.93
CA PHE A 125 -3.35 -24.51 27.76
C PHE A 125 -3.09 -23.24 26.94
N LYS A 126 -2.95 -23.33 25.60
CA LYS A 126 -2.73 -22.15 24.76
C LYS A 126 -4.03 -21.36 24.59
N PRO A 127 -4.02 -20.03 24.82
CA PRO A 127 -5.17 -19.18 24.53
C PRO A 127 -5.49 -19.17 23.04
N ILE A 128 -6.76 -19.33 22.69
CA ILE A 128 -7.27 -19.21 21.32
C ILE A 128 -8.13 -17.95 21.25
N VAL A 129 -7.78 -17.00 20.40
CA VAL A 129 -8.54 -15.75 20.24
C VAL A 129 -9.93 -16.07 19.69
N ILE A 130 -10.97 -15.70 20.43
CA ILE A 130 -12.37 -15.92 20.04
C ILE A 130 -13.06 -14.64 19.59
N LYS A 131 -12.65 -13.47 20.08
CA LYS A 131 -13.14 -12.17 19.63
C LYS A 131 -12.07 -11.10 19.84
N GLU A 132 -11.95 -10.22 18.85
CA GLU A 132 -11.04 -9.06 18.83
C GLU A 132 -11.88 -7.78 18.92
N ASN A 133 -11.25 -6.65 19.27
CA ASN A 133 -11.88 -5.33 19.32
C ASN A 133 -13.09 -5.25 20.25
N LEU A 134 -12.96 -5.79 21.47
CA LEU A 134 -14.05 -5.72 22.45
C LEU A 134 -14.35 -4.27 22.83
N SER A 135 -15.64 -3.96 22.96
CA SER A 135 -16.05 -2.68 23.55
C SER A 135 -15.71 -2.65 25.04
N PHE A 136 -15.60 -1.45 25.61
CA PHE A 136 -15.41 -1.31 27.07
C PHE A 136 -16.55 -1.95 27.87
N GLU A 137 -17.77 -1.98 27.33
CA GLU A 137 -18.91 -2.66 27.95
C GLU A 137 -18.69 -4.17 28.00
N GLU A 138 -18.24 -4.78 26.91
CA GLU A 138 -17.93 -6.21 26.87
C GLU A 138 -16.77 -6.57 27.79
N VAL A 139 -15.72 -5.74 27.80
CA VAL A 139 -14.59 -5.88 28.73
C VAL A 139 -15.08 -5.85 30.17
N ALA A 140 -15.91 -4.87 30.53
CA ALA A 140 -16.44 -4.74 31.88
C ALA A 140 -17.31 -5.95 32.28
N VAL A 141 -18.14 -6.45 31.36
CA VAL A 141 -18.99 -7.62 31.58
C VAL A 141 -18.15 -8.89 31.80
N ILE A 142 -17.11 -9.10 31.00
CA ILE A 142 -16.21 -10.25 31.12
C ILE A 142 -15.42 -10.20 32.43
N GLU A 143 -14.82 -9.05 32.76
CA GLU A 143 -14.05 -8.89 34.00
C GLU A 143 -14.94 -9.01 35.25
N ALA A 144 -16.16 -8.46 35.22
CA ALA A 144 -17.11 -8.59 36.34
C ALA A 144 -17.55 -10.05 36.57
N ARG A 145 -17.58 -10.89 35.53
CA ARG A 145 -18.00 -12.30 35.58
C ARG A 145 -16.84 -13.28 35.45
N LYS A 146 -15.61 -12.84 35.71
CA LYS A 146 -14.40 -13.67 35.58
C LYS A 146 -14.45 -14.98 36.38
N LEU A 147 -15.16 -14.99 37.51
CA LEU A 147 -15.38 -16.20 38.32
C LEU A 147 -16.37 -17.18 37.67
N GLU A 148 -17.33 -16.70 36.88
CA GLU A 148 -18.28 -17.53 36.15
C GLU A 148 -17.68 -18.08 34.84
N PHE A 149 -16.69 -17.37 34.29
CA PHE A 149 -16.02 -17.69 33.02
C PHE A 149 -14.49 -17.83 33.20
N PRO A 150 -14.00 -18.80 33.99
CA PRO A 150 -12.57 -19.02 34.19
C PRO A 150 -11.82 -19.39 32.90
N GLU A 151 -12.54 -19.85 31.87
CA GLU A 151 -12.00 -20.17 30.54
C GLU A 151 -11.73 -18.94 29.67
N LEU A 152 -12.28 -17.77 30.00
CA LEU A 152 -12.06 -16.53 29.25
C LEU A 152 -10.82 -15.80 29.76
N PHE A 153 -9.95 -15.45 28.82
CA PHE A 153 -8.73 -14.71 29.07
C PHE A 153 -8.73 -13.41 28.27
N LEU A 154 -8.87 -12.29 28.97
CA LEU A 154 -8.83 -10.97 28.38
C LEU A 154 -7.38 -10.47 28.27
N GLN A 155 -7.02 -9.94 27.11
CA GLN A 155 -5.71 -9.35 26.86
C GLN A 155 -5.86 -7.98 26.21
N ALA A 156 -5.10 -7.00 26.72
CA ALA A 156 -4.91 -5.73 26.04
C ALA A 156 -3.77 -5.86 25.01
N GLU A 157 -3.97 -5.30 23.83
CA GLU A 157 -2.96 -5.25 22.78
C GLU A 157 -2.98 -3.90 22.06
N PRO A 158 -1.82 -3.40 21.61
CA PRO A 158 -1.77 -2.24 20.74
C PRO A 158 -2.30 -2.66 19.36
N LYS A 159 -3.27 -1.91 18.85
CA LYS A 159 -3.81 -2.09 17.50
C LYS A 159 -3.49 -0.87 16.67
N ARG A 160 -3.02 -1.08 15.44
CA ARG A 160 -2.75 -0.01 14.48
C ARG A 160 -4.03 0.77 14.20
N PHE A 161 -3.92 2.08 14.04
CA PHE A 161 -5.05 2.97 13.79
C PHE A 161 -4.60 4.13 12.91
N TYR A 162 -5.37 4.46 11.88
CA TYR A 162 -5.12 5.59 10.99
C TYR A 162 -6.09 6.72 11.34
N PRO A 163 -5.65 7.80 12.02
CA PRO A 163 -6.56 8.81 12.57
C PRO A 163 -7.41 9.56 11.56
N PHE A 164 -6.91 9.66 10.32
CA PHE A 164 -7.54 10.41 9.24
C PHE A 164 -8.24 9.50 8.22
N GLY A 165 -8.54 8.25 8.59
CA GLY A 165 -9.27 7.31 7.73
C GLY A 165 -8.53 7.03 6.42
N ASN A 166 -9.15 7.42 5.31
CA ASN A 166 -8.68 7.19 3.94
C ASN A 166 -7.54 8.12 3.47
N LEU A 167 -7.19 9.13 4.27
CA LEU A 167 -6.11 10.07 3.94
C LEU A 167 -4.79 9.33 3.71
N ALA A 168 -4.16 9.59 2.56
CA ALA A 168 -2.91 9.01 2.12
C ALA A 168 -2.90 7.47 2.10
N ALA A 169 -4.06 6.81 1.99
CA ALA A 169 -4.18 5.36 2.13
C ALA A 169 -3.24 4.58 1.19
N HIS A 170 -3.05 5.03 -0.06
CA HIS A 170 -2.14 4.37 -1.00
C HIS A 170 -0.66 4.63 -0.74
N ALA A 171 -0.32 5.75 -0.08
CA ALA A 171 1.04 6.07 0.33
C ALA A 171 1.41 5.36 1.63
N LEU A 172 0.56 5.45 2.66
CA LEU A 172 0.75 4.77 3.94
C LEU A 172 0.65 3.25 3.78
N GLY A 173 -0.36 2.81 3.04
CA GLY A 173 -0.75 1.42 2.94
C GLY A 173 -1.55 0.94 4.15
N TYR A 174 -1.67 -0.38 4.24
CA TYR A 174 -2.39 -1.04 5.33
C TYR A 174 -1.63 -2.27 5.81
N ILE A 175 -2.01 -2.73 7.01
CA ILE A 175 -1.56 -3.99 7.57
C ILE A 175 -2.68 -5.02 7.48
N GLN A 176 -2.32 -6.30 7.36
CA GLN A 176 -3.26 -7.40 7.33
C GLN A 176 -2.63 -8.65 7.94
N GLU A 177 -3.47 -9.57 8.42
CA GLU A 177 -3.03 -10.86 8.97
C GLU A 177 -2.19 -11.64 7.95
N LEU A 178 -1.13 -12.27 8.45
CA LEU A 178 -0.25 -13.11 7.67
C LEU A 178 -1.00 -14.36 7.16
N SER A 179 -0.96 -14.59 5.85
CA SER A 179 -1.62 -15.76 5.25
C SER A 179 -0.78 -17.04 5.45
N GLY A 180 -1.45 -18.18 5.50
CA GLY A 180 -0.77 -19.49 5.60
C GLY A 180 0.20 -19.78 4.45
N GLU A 181 0.00 -19.19 3.27
CA GLU A 181 0.93 -19.31 2.15
C GLU A 181 2.22 -18.52 2.35
N GLU A 182 2.14 -17.31 2.92
CA GLU A 182 3.32 -16.46 3.17
C GLU A 182 4.25 -17.10 4.22
N ILE A 183 3.68 -17.79 5.20
CA ILE A 183 4.43 -18.55 6.21
C ILE A 183 5.18 -19.71 5.56
N LYS A 184 4.50 -20.48 4.69
CA LYS A 184 5.12 -21.61 3.97
C LYS A 184 6.27 -21.17 3.07
N LYS A 185 6.19 -19.95 2.51
CA LYS A 185 7.27 -19.35 1.68
C LYS A 185 8.48 -18.90 2.50
N GLY A 186 8.42 -18.96 3.83
CA GLY A 186 9.53 -18.61 4.72
C GLY A 186 9.88 -17.11 4.73
N LEU A 187 9.00 -16.25 4.20
CA LEU A 187 9.23 -14.80 4.12
C LEU A 187 9.24 -14.12 5.51
N TYR A 188 8.72 -14.80 6.53
CA TYR A 188 8.53 -14.27 7.88
C TYR A 188 8.80 -15.33 8.96
N GLN A 189 10.01 -15.90 8.99
CA GLN A 189 10.36 -17.03 9.87
C GLN A 189 10.20 -16.73 11.37
N GLN A 190 10.21 -15.45 11.76
CA GLN A 190 10.05 -15.01 13.15
C GLN A 190 8.59 -14.63 13.51
N ARG A 191 7.64 -14.78 12.57
CA ARG A 191 6.23 -14.39 12.76
C ARG A 191 5.34 -15.59 13.04
N ARG A 192 4.25 -15.35 13.78
CA ARG A 192 3.22 -16.33 14.10
C ARG A 192 1.99 -16.14 13.21
N LEU A 193 1.21 -17.21 13.08
CA LEU A 193 -0.18 -17.09 12.58
C LEU A 193 -0.95 -16.09 13.45
N GLY A 194 -1.67 -15.17 12.82
CA GLY A 194 -2.36 -14.08 13.50
C GLY A 194 -1.59 -12.76 13.55
N ASP A 195 -0.28 -12.73 13.27
CA ASP A 195 0.47 -11.49 13.26
C ASP A 195 0.07 -10.61 12.05
N LEU A 196 -0.09 -9.30 12.29
CA LEU A 196 -0.37 -8.32 11.25
C LEU A 196 0.94 -7.81 10.62
N ILE A 197 0.99 -7.75 9.30
CA ILE A 197 2.15 -7.25 8.53
C ILE A 197 1.74 -6.17 7.54
N GLY A 198 2.65 -5.23 7.25
CA GLY A 198 2.46 -4.26 6.17
C GLY A 198 2.33 -4.94 4.80
N LYS A 199 1.20 -4.74 4.13
CA LYS A 199 0.90 -5.36 2.82
C LYS A 199 1.23 -4.48 1.62
N THR A 200 1.12 -3.17 1.80
CA THR A 200 1.43 -2.17 0.77
C THR A 200 1.95 -0.89 1.41
N GLY A 201 2.28 0.11 0.60
CA GLY A 201 2.68 1.43 1.06
C GLY A 201 3.96 1.46 1.90
N VAL A 202 4.13 2.55 2.63
CA VAL A 202 5.16 2.77 3.65
C VAL A 202 5.14 1.66 4.71
N GLU A 203 3.96 1.18 5.11
CA GLU A 203 3.82 0.09 6.08
C GLU A 203 4.58 -1.16 5.66
N LYS A 204 4.56 -1.52 4.37
CA LYS A 204 5.31 -2.66 3.84
C LYS A 204 6.80 -2.38 3.67
N VAL A 205 7.16 -1.22 3.11
CA VAL A 205 8.57 -0.91 2.82
C VAL A 205 9.38 -0.79 4.11
N TYR A 206 8.78 -0.20 5.14
CA TYR A 206 9.43 0.05 6.43
C TYR A 206 8.97 -0.94 7.52
N GLU A 207 8.38 -2.08 7.15
CA GLU A 207 7.91 -3.11 8.08
C GLU A 207 8.97 -3.48 9.13
N ALA A 208 10.22 -3.72 8.69
CA ALA A 208 11.32 -4.11 9.58
C ALA A 208 11.75 -3.02 10.57
N THR A 209 11.45 -1.75 10.27
CA THR A 209 11.74 -0.59 11.14
C THR A 209 10.57 -0.29 12.07
N LEU A 210 9.36 -0.35 11.51
CA LEU A 210 8.11 -0.07 12.20
C LEU A 210 7.75 -1.16 13.19
N VAL A 211 8.07 -2.42 12.90
CA VAL A 211 7.83 -3.47 13.87
C VAL A 211 8.80 -3.38 15.04
N GLY A 212 8.26 -3.48 16.24
CA GLY A 212 9.02 -3.72 17.45
C GLY A 212 9.34 -5.21 17.64
N THR A 213 9.99 -5.49 18.77
CA THR A 213 10.27 -6.86 19.21
C THR A 213 9.31 -7.21 20.33
N ASP A 214 8.52 -8.27 20.15
CA ASP A 214 7.60 -8.71 21.19
C ASP A 214 8.33 -9.15 22.45
N GLY A 215 7.74 -8.81 23.60
CA GLY A 215 8.16 -9.26 24.91
C GLY A 215 7.52 -10.60 25.25
N GLU A 216 7.96 -11.18 26.35
CA GLU A 216 7.47 -12.46 26.86
C GLU A 216 7.33 -12.36 28.38
N ALA A 217 6.21 -12.84 28.93
CA ALA A 217 6.00 -12.98 30.36
C ALA A 217 5.73 -14.45 30.68
N LEU A 218 6.49 -15.00 31.62
CA LEU A 218 6.22 -16.30 32.22
C LEU A 218 5.42 -16.10 33.50
N GLU A 219 4.18 -16.55 33.51
CA GLU A 219 3.27 -16.48 34.64
C GLU A 219 3.04 -17.85 35.27
N ILE A 220 3.06 -17.91 36.60
CA ILE A 220 2.62 -19.09 37.32
C ILE A 220 1.10 -19.07 37.36
N VAL A 221 0.47 -20.10 36.84
CA VAL A 221 -0.97 -20.30 36.95
C VAL A 221 -1.29 -21.38 37.96
N ASP A 222 -2.39 -21.22 38.69
CA ASP A 222 -2.94 -22.28 39.52
C ASP A 222 -3.83 -23.23 38.71
N SER A 223 -4.37 -24.26 39.36
CA SER A 223 -5.25 -25.26 38.73
C SER A 223 -6.58 -24.70 38.20
N MET A 224 -6.89 -23.42 38.47
CA MET A 224 -8.04 -22.70 37.92
C MET A 224 -7.61 -21.66 36.86
N GLY A 225 -6.33 -21.65 36.48
CA GLY A 225 -5.75 -20.75 35.49
C GLY A 225 -5.48 -19.32 35.98
N ARG A 226 -5.54 -19.06 37.30
CA ARG A 226 -5.29 -17.72 37.87
C ARG A 226 -3.79 -17.45 37.95
N SER A 227 -3.37 -16.28 37.49
CA SER A 227 -2.00 -15.80 37.64
C SER A 227 -1.66 -15.59 39.13
N LYS A 228 -0.71 -16.37 39.66
CA LYS A 228 -0.14 -16.21 41.01
C LYS A 228 1.13 -15.35 41.03
N GLY A 229 1.56 -14.82 39.88
CA GLY A 229 2.72 -13.94 39.76
C GLY A 229 3.55 -14.23 38.52
N LYS A 230 4.37 -13.24 38.14
CA LYS A 230 5.32 -13.32 37.01
C LYS A 230 6.66 -13.86 37.50
N ILE A 231 7.16 -14.94 36.90
CA ILE A 231 8.50 -15.49 37.19
C ILE A 231 9.56 -14.65 36.47
N ALA A 232 9.34 -14.40 35.19
CA ALA A 232 10.26 -13.67 34.34
C ALA A 232 9.45 -12.85 33.32
N LYS A 233 9.95 -11.65 33.02
CA LYS A 233 9.33 -10.75 32.05
C LYS A 233 10.43 -10.11 31.20
N ARG A 234 10.39 -10.34 29.90
CA ARG A 234 11.09 -9.54 28.90
C ARG A 234 10.11 -8.48 28.41
N GLU A 235 10.41 -7.21 28.67
CA GLU A 235 9.59 -6.11 28.15
C GLU A 235 9.65 -6.09 26.62
N PRO A 236 8.53 -5.77 25.94
CA PRO A 236 8.56 -5.55 24.50
C PRO A 236 9.37 -4.30 24.15
N GLU A 237 10.09 -4.36 23.04
CA GLU A 237 10.75 -3.19 22.46
C GLU A 237 9.83 -2.56 21.43
N LYS A 238 9.57 -1.26 21.57
CA LYS A 238 8.75 -0.51 20.62
C LYS A 238 9.48 -0.34 19.28
N GLY A 239 8.73 -0.48 18.18
CA GLY A 239 9.24 -0.21 16.85
C GLY A 239 9.61 1.27 16.65
N GLN A 240 10.50 1.55 15.71
CA GLN A 240 11.00 2.90 15.50
C GLN A 240 9.96 3.75 14.78
N ASN A 241 9.71 4.94 15.30
CA ASN A 241 8.87 5.92 14.62
C ASN A 241 9.58 6.39 13.35
N ILE A 242 8.81 6.68 12.30
CA ILE A 242 9.33 7.27 11.08
C ILE A 242 8.62 8.58 10.76
N ILE A 243 9.38 9.52 10.21
CA ILE A 243 8.89 10.79 9.68
C ILE A 243 8.91 10.69 8.15
N LEU A 244 7.79 11.01 7.53
CA LEU A 244 7.64 11.10 6.09
C LEU A 244 7.87 12.54 5.60
N THR A 245 8.13 12.68 4.31
CA THR A 245 8.21 13.95 3.59
C THR A 245 6.83 14.51 3.27
N LEU A 246 5.78 13.68 3.38
CA LEU A 246 4.39 14.09 3.20
C LEU A 246 4.08 15.27 4.11
N ASP A 247 3.31 16.20 3.56
CA ASP A 247 2.74 17.32 4.27
C ASP A 247 1.24 17.09 4.42
N TYR A 248 0.79 16.95 5.67
CA TYR A 248 -0.62 16.66 5.98
C TYR A 248 -1.58 17.64 5.31
N ALA A 249 -1.30 18.94 5.38
CA ALA A 249 -2.21 19.97 4.88
C ALA A 249 -2.27 19.99 3.34
N LEU A 250 -1.14 19.72 2.67
CA LEU A 250 -1.14 19.58 1.22
C LEU A 250 -1.82 18.29 0.78
N GLN A 251 -1.56 17.17 1.46
CA GLN A 251 -2.20 15.88 1.15
C GLN A 251 -3.72 15.96 1.30
N GLU A 252 -4.21 16.52 2.41
CA GLU A 252 -5.65 16.74 2.67
C GLU A 252 -6.26 17.59 1.55
N LYS A 253 -5.58 18.69 1.18
CA LYS A 253 -6.08 19.56 0.11
C LYS A 253 -6.08 18.88 -1.26
N VAL A 254 -5.10 18.03 -1.54
CA VAL A 254 -5.05 17.26 -2.79
C VAL A 254 -6.22 16.28 -2.86
N GLU A 255 -6.50 15.55 -1.79
CA GLU A 255 -7.58 14.56 -1.75
C GLU A 255 -8.96 15.23 -1.81
N GLU A 256 -9.16 16.35 -1.12
CA GLU A 256 -10.37 17.18 -1.24
C GLU A 256 -10.63 17.60 -2.70
N LEU A 257 -9.57 17.94 -3.44
CA LEU A 257 -9.67 18.36 -4.83
C LEU A 257 -9.87 17.21 -5.83
N LEU A 258 -9.50 15.99 -5.44
CA LEU A 258 -9.69 14.76 -6.22
C LEU A 258 -11.01 14.06 -5.92
N GLU A 259 -11.73 14.43 -4.86
CA GLU A 259 -12.98 13.79 -4.49
C GLU A 259 -13.97 13.80 -5.66
N GLY A 260 -14.55 12.62 -5.95
CA GLY A 260 -15.44 12.40 -7.09
C GLY A 260 -14.77 12.41 -8.46
N ARG A 261 -13.43 12.41 -8.54
CA ARG A 261 -12.67 12.45 -9.80
C ARG A 261 -11.61 11.36 -9.80
N GLU A 262 -11.83 10.30 -10.58
CA GLU A 262 -10.84 9.25 -10.77
C GLU A 262 -9.52 9.85 -11.30
N GLY A 263 -8.40 9.53 -10.66
CA GLY A 263 -7.13 10.16 -11.03
C GLY A 263 -6.06 10.09 -9.96
N ALA A 264 -5.00 10.85 -10.18
CA ALA A 264 -3.87 10.94 -9.27
C ALA A 264 -3.20 12.31 -9.31
N VAL A 265 -2.60 12.66 -8.18
CA VAL A 265 -1.81 13.88 -8.04
C VAL A 265 -0.50 13.56 -7.34
N VAL A 266 0.58 14.13 -7.86
CA VAL A 266 1.91 14.06 -7.26
C VAL A 266 2.43 15.48 -7.07
N MET A 267 2.77 15.83 -5.83
CA MET A 267 3.47 17.06 -5.47
C MET A 267 4.85 16.70 -4.93
N MET A 268 5.91 17.24 -5.53
CA MET A 268 7.29 16.86 -5.24
C MET A 268 8.20 18.07 -5.20
N ASP A 269 9.11 18.14 -4.23
CA ASP A 269 10.23 19.09 -4.27
C ASP A 269 11.21 18.63 -5.36
N PRO A 270 11.45 19.44 -6.41
CA PRO A 270 12.34 19.03 -7.49
C PRO A 270 13.79 18.91 -7.03
N GLN A 271 14.26 19.70 -6.06
CA GLN A 271 15.67 19.78 -5.67
C GLN A 271 16.09 18.56 -4.85
N THR A 272 15.18 18.05 -4.02
CA THR A 272 15.45 16.95 -3.08
C THR A 272 14.83 15.63 -3.52
N GLY A 273 13.73 15.65 -4.28
CA GLY A 273 12.91 14.47 -4.55
C GLY A 273 11.94 14.12 -3.42
N GLU A 274 11.79 14.99 -2.41
CA GLU A 274 10.81 14.80 -1.34
C GLU A 274 9.38 14.84 -1.90
N ILE A 275 8.60 13.79 -1.65
CA ILE A 275 7.18 13.73 -2.00
C ILE A 275 6.37 14.45 -0.92
N LEU A 276 5.76 15.58 -1.26
CA LEU A 276 4.96 16.38 -0.34
C LEU A 276 3.50 15.94 -0.31
N ALA A 277 2.98 15.47 -1.44
CA ALA A 277 1.68 14.83 -1.51
C ALA A 277 1.66 13.77 -2.63
N LEU A 278 1.05 12.63 -2.36
CA LEU A 278 0.83 11.55 -3.32
C LEU A 278 -0.57 10.98 -3.09
N ALA A 279 -1.48 11.33 -3.99
CA ALA A 279 -2.89 10.96 -3.88
C ALA A 279 -3.34 10.17 -5.10
N SER A 280 -4.27 9.25 -4.86
CA SER A 280 -4.94 8.44 -5.86
C SER A 280 -6.41 8.35 -5.47
N TYR A 281 -7.31 8.55 -6.43
CA TYR A 281 -8.75 8.44 -6.23
C TYR A 281 -9.34 7.48 -7.29
N PRO A 282 -10.27 6.59 -6.93
CA PRO A 282 -10.84 6.40 -5.59
C PRO A 282 -9.87 5.82 -4.55
N THR A 283 -10.22 5.98 -3.28
CA THR A 283 -9.42 5.56 -2.12
C THR A 283 -10.15 4.51 -1.29
N PHE A 284 -9.50 4.00 -0.24
CA PHE A 284 -10.05 3.02 0.69
C PHE A 284 -9.67 3.39 2.13
N ASP A 285 -10.42 2.88 3.11
CA ASP A 285 -10.06 3.04 4.51
C ASP A 285 -9.09 1.92 4.95
N PRO A 286 -7.81 2.23 5.27
CA PRO A 286 -6.85 1.24 5.73
C PRO A 286 -7.22 0.63 7.09
N ASN A 287 -8.07 1.28 7.90
CA ASN A 287 -8.54 0.70 9.17
C ASN A 287 -9.40 -0.57 8.93
N LYS A 288 -10.15 -0.62 7.82
CA LYS A 288 -10.99 -1.78 7.46
C LYS A 288 -10.19 -3.06 7.20
N PHE A 289 -8.91 -2.96 6.87
CA PHE A 289 -8.01 -4.12 6.70
C PHE A 289 -7.44 -4.66 8.01
N ILE A 290 -7.43 -3.82 9.04
CA ILE A 290 -7.07 -4.20 10.41
C ILE A 290 -8.29 -4.84 11.08
N ASP A 291 -9.48 -4.31 10.77
CA ASP A 291 -10.74 -4.98 11.03
C ASP A 291 -10.96 -6.14 10.05
N ARG A 292 -11.88 -7.05 10.39
CA ARG A 292 -12.25 -8.14 9.48
C ARG A 292 -13.39 -7.63 8.60
N PHE A 293 -13.18 -7.63 7.28
CA PHE A 293 -14.24 -7.41 6.31
C PHE A 293 -15.33 -8.47 6.44
N THR A 294 -16.59 -8.09 6.21
CA THR A 294 -17.60 -9.08 5.86
C THR A 294 -17.31 -9.64 4.46
N PRO A 295 -17.79 -10.86 4.12
CA PRO A 295 -17.64 -11.40 2.78
C PRO A 295 -18.16 -10.46 1.69
N GLU A 296 -19.27 -9.77 1.95
CA GLU A 296 -19.88 -8.79 1.03
C GLU A 296 -19.00 -7.55 0.86
N GLU A 297 -18.55 -6.91 1.95
CA GLU A 297 -17.67 -5.73 1.88
C GLU A 297 -16.38 -6.03 1.11
N TRP A 298 -15.80 -7.23 1.31
CA TRP A 298 -14.60 -7.65 0.60
C TRP A 298 -14.85 -7.84 -0.91
N LEU A 299 -15.98 -8.46 -1.26
CA LEU A 299 -16.36 -8.67 -2.66
C LEU A 299 -16.65 -7.33 -3.36
N ASP A 300 -17.32 -6.41 -2.70
CA ASP A 300 -17.60 -5.07 -3.25
C ASP A 300 -16.31 -4.29 -3.50
N LEU A 301 -15.35 -4.37 -2.57
CA LEU A 301 -14.06 -3.68 -2.70
C LEU A 301 -13.18 -4.25 -3.83
N VAL A 302 -13.11 -5.58 -3.95
CA VAL A 302 -12.24 -6.25 -4.93
C VAL A 302 -12.84 -6.25 -6.33
N ASN A 303 -14.17 -6.35 -6.44
CA ASN A 303 -14.86 -6.36 -7.74
C ASN A 303 -15.31 -4.96 -8.18
N SER A 304 -15.01 -3.91 -7.41
CA SER A 304 -15.34 -2.55 -7.78
C SER A 304 -14.72 -2.20 -9.15
N PRO A 305 -15.52 -1.70 -10.12
CA PRO A 305 -15.02 -1.30 -11.43
C PRO A 305 -14.09 -0.08 -11.37
N GLU A 306 -14.10 0.67 -10.28
CA GLU A 306 -13.28 1.87 -10.10
C GLU A 306 -11.88 1.57 -9.54
N PHE A 307 -11.60 0.30 -9.22
CA PHE A 307 -10.30 -0.18 -8.72
C PHE A 307 -9.70 0.67 -7.57
N PRO A 308 -10.40 0.83 -6.43
CA PRO A 308 -9.98 1.71 -5.33
C PRO A 308 -8.64 1.31 -4.68
N LEU A 309 -8.24 0.04 -4.77
CA LEU A 309 -6.97 -0.45 -4.23
C LEU A 309 -5.76 -0.11 -5.09
N GLU A 310 -5.97 0.30 -6.35
CA GLU A 310 -4.88 0.60 -7.27
C GLU A 310 -4.30 1.98 -6.97
N ASN A 311 -2.99 2.03 -6.71
CA ASN A 311 -2.29 3.31 -6.58
C ASN A 311 -1.97 3.87 -7.98
N ARG A 312 -2.89 4.69 -8.50
CA ARG A 312 -2.80 5.29 -9.84
C ARG A 312 -1.54 6.14 -10.03
N ALA A 313 -1.00 6.75 -8.97
CA ALA A 313 0.19 7.60 -9.05
C ALA A 313 1.45 6.84 -9.48
N ILE A 314 1.60 5.56 -9.08
CA ILE A 314 2.80 4.75 -9.35
C ILE A 314 2.55 3.52 -10.23
N ARG A 315 1.28 3.15 -10.43
CA ARG A 315 0.89 1.96 -11.19
C ARG A 315 -0.06 2.25 -12.33
N GLY A 316 -0.80 3.35 -12.27
CA GLY A 316 -1.60 3.82 -13.39
C GLY A 316 -0.70 4.08 -14.59
N GLN A 317 -0.96 3.39 -15.68
CA GLN A 317 -0.21 3.51 -16.93
C GLN A 317 -1.10 4.20 -17.93
N TYR A 318 -0.67 5.34 -18.44
CA TYR A 318 -1.48 6.19 -19.30
C TYR A 318 -0.65 6.68 -20.48
N ALA A 319 -1.32 6.97 -21.59
CA ALA A 319 -0.70 7.77 -22.64
C ALA A 319 -0.43 9.18 -22.08
N PRO A 320 0.80 9.72 -22.21
CA PRO A 320 1.11 11.07 -21.74
C PRO A 320 0.47 12.17 -22.61
N GLY A 321 0.28 11.90 -23.91
CA GLY A 321 -0.13 12.92 -24.86
C GLY A 321 0.84 14.10 -24.89
N SER A 322 0.28 15.31 -24.97
CA SER A 322 1.08 16.52 -25.22
C SER A 322 2.10 16.91 -24.13
N ILE A 323 2.14 16.25 -22.97
CA ILE A 323 3.25 16.44 -22.00
C ILE A 323 4.56 15.82 -22.51
N PHE A 324 4.46 14.78 -23.35
CA PHE A 324 5.61 14.09 -23.93
C PHE A 324 6.33 14.92 -24.99
N LYS A 325 5.66 15.93 -25.56
CA LYS A 325 6.22 16.84 -26.55
C LYS A 325 7.52 17.51 -26.08
N LEU A 326 7.67 17.82 -24.78
CA LEU A 326 8.92 18.41 -24.30
C LEU A 326 10.11 17.44 -24.34
N VAL A 327 9.89 16.12 -24.39
CA VAL A 327 10.95 15.14 -24.71
C VAL A 327 11.45 15.35 -26.14
N ILE A 328 10.53 15.58 -27.07
CA ILE A 328 10.84 15.87 -28.47
C ILE A 328 11.56 17.22 -28.57
N ASP A 329 11.08 18.24 -27.87
CA ASP A 329 11.66 19.59 -27.89
C ASP A 329 13.11 19.58 -27.39
N LEU A 330 13.35 18.99 -26.22
CA LEU A 330 14.69 18.86 -25.65
C LEU A 330 15.62 18.08 -26.58
N GLY A 331 15.17 16.92 -27.07
CA GLY A 331 16.01 16.08 -27.92
C GLY A 331 16.30 16.67 -29.30
N ALA A 332 15.34 17.39 -29.88
CA ALA A 332 15.51 18.00 -31.20
C ALA A 332 16.42 19.22 -31.17
N LEU A 333 16.33 20.05 -30.12
CA LEU A 333 17.28 21.14 -29.89
C LEU A 333 18.69 20.61 -29.67
N GLU A 334 18.84 19.61 -28.80
CA GLU A 334 20.15 19.04 -28.46
C GLU A 334 20.83 18.34 -29.65
N LEU A 335 20.05 17.70 -30.52
CA LEU A 335 20.55 17.09 -31.75
C LEU A 335 20.78 18.09 -32.89
N GLY A 336 20.43 19.38 -32.72
CA GLY A 336 20.50 20.39 -33.77
C GLY A 336 19.53 20.14 -34.94
N ILE A 337 18.44 19.40 -34.70
CA ILE A 337 17.38 19.14 -35.70
C ILE A 337 16.54 20.40 -35.95
N ILE A 338 16.38 21.19 -34.89
CA ILE A 338 15.73 22.49 -34.87
C ILE A 338 16.59 23.48 -34.08
N ASP A 339 16.38 24.76 -34.32
CA ASP A 339 16.88 25.88 -33.54
C ASP A 339 15.72 26.84 -33.18
N GLU A 340 16.01 27.96 -32.51
CA GLU A 340 14.99 28.93 -32.08
C GLU A 340 14.29 29.65 -33.25
N GLU A 341 14.95 29.71 -34.42
CA GLU A 341 14.45 30.35 -35.64
C GLU A 341 13.67 29.37 -36.54
N THR A 342 13.74 28.06 -36.26
CA THR A 342 13.07 27.04 -37.06
C THR A 342 11.56 27.15 -36.92
N THR A 343 10.90 27.56 -38.01
CA THR A 343 9.44 27.65 -38.10
C THR A 343 8.83 26.50 -38.89
N PHE A 344 7.60 26.14 -38.52
CA PHE A 344 6.74 25.27 -39.30
C PHE A 344 5.32 25.85 -39.39
N THR A 345 4.68 25.68 -40.56
CA THR A 345 3.31 26.15 -40.77
C THR A 345 2.30 25.07 -40.42
N CYS A 346 1.43 25.36 -39.45
CA CYS A 346 0.30 24.52 -39.08
C CYS A 346 -0.98 24.98 -39.79
N LYS A 347 -1.44 24.21 -40.78
CA LYS A 347 -2.69 24.46 -41.52
C LYS A 347 -3.92 23.72 -40.95
N GLY A 348 -3.76 23.01 -39.83
CA GLY A 348 -4.81 22.19 -39.21
C GLY A 348 -4.68 20.71 -39.54
N GLU A 349 -4.19 20.39 -40.74
CA GLU A 349 -3.84 19.04 -41.17
C GLU A 349 -2.49 19.02 -41.92
N ILE A 350 -1.87 17.84 -41.96
CA ILE A 350 -0.67 17.55 -42.75
C ILE A 350 -0.69 16.11 -43.22
N GLU A 351 -0.30 15.86 -44.47
CA GLU A 351 -0.13 14.50 -45.00
C GLU A 351 1.30 14.02 -44.76
N ILE A 352 1.47 12.88 -44.10
CA ILE A 352 2.77 12.26 -43.84
C ILE A 352 2.68 10.77 -44.18
N TYR A 353 3.57 10.30 -45.07
CA TYR A 353 3.54 8.91 -45.56
C TYR A 353 2.19 8.51 -46.19
N ASN A 354 1.57 9.43 -46.92
CA ASN A 354 0.24 9.28 -47.54
C ASN A 354 -0.92 9.08 -46.56
N GLU A 355 -0.72 9.41 -45.28
CA GLU A 355 -1.74 9.37 -44.24
C GLU A 355 -1.99 10.78 -43.70
N PRO A 356 -3.26 11.18 -43.48
CA PRO A 356 -3.59 12.48 -42.92
C PRO A 356 -3.38 12.50 -41.40
N PHE A 357 -2.68 13.53 -40.92
CA PHE A 357 -2.53 13.81 -39.49
C PHE A 357 -3.11 15.18 -39.15
N THR A 358 -3.97 15.22 -38.14
CA THR A 358 -4.67 16.44 -37.75
C THR A 358 -4.06 17.10 -36.51
N CYS A 359 -4.24 18.41 -36.44
CA CYS A 359 -4.00 19.21 -35.26
C CYS A 359 -5.29 19.39 -34.48
N TRP A 360 -5.17 19.60 -33.17
CA TRP A 360 -6.33 19.87 -32.30
C TRP A 360 -7.02 21.22 -32.59
N VAL A 361 -6.39 22.09 -33.39
CA VAL A 361 -6.98 23.32 -33.94
C VAL A 361 -7.22 23.11 -35.42
N GLU A 362 -8.48 22.97 -35.81
CA GLU A 362 -8.89 22.66 -37.19
C GLU A 362 -8.45 23.72 -38.20
N LYS A 363 -8.50 25.00 -37.82
CA LYS A 363 -8.04 26.11 -38.70
C LYS A 363 -6.53 26.21 -38.80
N GLY A 364 -5.80 25.39 -38.03
CA GLY A 364 -4.38 25.49 -37.86
C GLY A 364 -3.96 26.64 -36.94
N HIS A 365 -2.67 26.66 -36.63
CA HIS A 365 -2.06 27.64 -35.76
C HIS A 365 -1.28 28.72 -36.52
N GLY A 366 -1.17 28.61 -37.85
CA GLY A 366 -0.30 29.46 -38.65
C GLY A 366 1.17 29.03 -38.57
N GLU A 367 2.07 29.94 -38.93
CA GLU A 367 3.51 29.75 -38.78
C GLU A 367 3.92 29.87 -37.32
N MET A 368 4.68 28.89 -36.81
CA MET A 368 5.11 28.84 -35.42
C MET A 368 6.56 28.43 -35.28
N ASN A 369 7.28 29.09 -34.39
CA ASN A 369 8.56 28.61 -33.85
C ASN A 369 8.35 27.65 -32.67
N LEU A 370 9.43 27.14 -32.09
CA LEU A 370 9.38 26.16 -30.99
C LEU A 370 8.61 26.68 -29.77
N ILE A 371 8.91 27.89 -29.30
CA ILE A 371 8.28 28.48 -28.11
C ILE A 371 6.76 28.59 -28.32
N GLN A 372 6.34 29.07 -29.50
CA GLN A 372 4.92 29.16 -29.87
C GLN A 372 4.27 27.78 -30.00
N ALA A 373 5.00 26.78 -30.52
CA ALA A 373 4.53 25.40 -30.64
C ALA A 373 4.32 24.74 -29.26
N ILE A 374 5.19 25.01 -28.29
CA ILE A 374 5.03 24.57 -26.89
C ILE A 374 3.82 25.26 -26.26
N ARG A 375 3.75 26.60 -26.37
CA ARG A 375 2.66 27.46 -25.83
C ARG A 375 1.28 27.01 -26.30
N ASN A 376 1.13 26.76 -27.60
CA ASN A 376 -0.13 26.39 -28.24
C ASN A 376 -0.28 24.87 -28.41
N SER A 377 0.70 24.08 -27.94
CA SER A 377 0.68 22.63 -28.01
C SER A 377 0.45 22.08 -29.45
N CYS A 378 1.04 22.70 -30.47
CA CYS A 378 0.76 22.40 -31.87
C CYS A 378 1.19 20.98 -32.26
N ASN A 379 0.27 20.13 -32.75
CA ASN A 379 0.62 18.75 -33.13
C ASN A 379 1.50 18.71 -34.38
N ILE A 380 1.19 19.53 -35.40
CA ILE A 380 1.87 19.51 -36.69
C ILE A 380 3.35 19.89 -36.59
N TYR A 381 3.69 20.82 -35.69
CA TYR A 381 5.09 21.12 -35.38
C TYR A 381 5.82 19.86 -34.89
N HIS A 382 5.26 19.18 -33.88
CA HIS A 382 5.87 17.99 -33.27
C HIS A 382 5.81 16.73 -34.15
N TYR A 383 4.86 16.63 -35.09
CA TYR A 383 4.87 15.59 -36.12
C TYR A 383 6.09 15.75 -37.04
N GLN A 384 6.37 16.98 -37.48
CA GLN A 384 7.51 17.26 -38.36
C GLN A 384 8.84 17.07 -37.63
N VAL A 385 8.95 17.56 -36.40
CA VAL A 385 10.16 17.35 -35.57
C VAL A 385 10.35 15.88 -35.25
N GLY A 386 9.30 15.18 -34.80
CA GLY A 386 9.37 13.75 -34.50
C GLY A 386 9.73 12.89 -35.70
N LYS A 387 9.24 13.24 -36.90
CA LYS A 387 9.64 12.60 -38.16
C LYS A 387 11.14 12.74 -38.43
N LYS A 388 11.70 13.93 -38.21
CA LYS A 388 13.14 14.20 -38.40
C LYS A 388 14.00 13.50 -37.34
N MET A 389 13.52 13.42 -36.10
CA MET A 389 14.22 12.81 -34.97
C MET A 389 14.25 11.29 -35.04
N GLY A 390 13.16 10.65 -35.48
CA GLY A 390 13.06 9.19 -35.57
C GLY A 390 12.85 8.51 -34.22
N ILE A 391 12.33 7.28 -34.24
CA ILE A 391 11.90 6.57 -33.03
C ILE A 391 13.05 6.22 -32.07
N ASP A 392 14.24 5.91 -32.61
CA ASP A 392 15.36 5.47 -31.77
C ASP A 392 15.88 6.61 -30.89
N GLU A 393 16.03 7.82 -31.44
CA GLU A 393 16.39 9.01 -30.67
C GLU A 393 15.27 9.41 -29.70
N ILE A 394 14.00 9.37 -30.13
CA ILE A 394 12.85 9.64 -29.24
C ILE A 394 12.88 8.68 -28.03
N SER A 395 13.14 7.39 -28.27
CA SER A 395 13.24 6.38 -27.22
C SER A 395 14.44 6.64 -26.30
N ARG A 396 15.58 7.08 -26.86
CA ARG A 396 16.80 7.42 -26.11
C ARG A 396 16.55 8.58 -25.14
N TYR A 397 16.02 9.70 -25.63
CA TYR A 397 15.73 10.87 -24.79
C TYR A 397 14.64 10.59 -23.76
N ALA A 398 13.58 9.87 -24.14
CA ALA A 398 12.53 9.48 -23.19
C ALA A 398 13.10 8.68 -22.00
N LYS A 399 13.97 7.70 -22.27
CA LYS A 399 14.65 6.91 -21.23
C LYS A 399 15.62 7.75 -20.41
N MET A 400 16.39 8.62 -21.06
CA MET A 400 17.33 9.52 -20.39
C MET A 400 16.64 10.42 -19.37
N LEU A 401 15.41 10.86 -19.69
CA LEU A 401 14.53 11.68 -18.87
C LEU A 401 13.66 10.88 -17.87
N GLY A 402 13.89 9.57 -17.72
CA GLY A 402 13.31 8.75 -16.65
C GLY A 402 12.09 7.91 -17.03
N PHE A 403 11.62 7.96 -18.28
CA PHE A 403 10.53 7.08 -18.73
C PHE A 403 11.03 5.66 -19.03
N GLY A 404 10.14 4.66 -18.88
CA GLY A 404 10.47 3.26 -19.19
C GLY A 404 11.29 2.54 -18.12
N ALA A 405 11.58 3.20 -16.99
CA ALA A 405 12.29 2.65 -15.84
C ALA A 405 11.57 3.01 -14.53
N LYS A 406 11.83 2.25 -13.47
CA LYS A 406 11.36 2.58 -12.12
C LYS A 406 12.03 3.88 -11.64
N THR A 407 11.25 4.76 -11.03
CA THR A 407 11.75 6.03 -10.47
C THR A 407 12.63 5.79 -9.24
N GLY A 408 12.37 4.69 -8.51
CA GLY A 408 13.09 4.34 -7.29
C GLY A 408 12.41 4.81 -6.01
N ILE A 409 11.14 5.23 -6.09
CA ILE A 409 10.33 5.55 -4.92
C ILE A 409 10.29 4.39 -3.92
N ASP A 410 10.28 4.74 -2.64
CA ASP A 410 10.17 3.82 -1.51
C ASP A 410 8.71 3.36 -1.29
N LEU A 411 8.06 2.94 -2.39
CA LEU A 411 6.76 2.28 -2.41
C LEU A 411 6.83 0.96 -3.18
N PRO A 412 6.07 -0.07 -2.78
CA PRO A 412 6.08 -1.33 -3.49
C PRO A 412 5.22 -1.26 -4.76
N GLY A 413 5.54 -2.11 -5.73
CA GLY A 413 4.64 -2.37 -6.85
C GLY A 413 4.63 -1.32 -7.97
N GLU A 414 5.58 -0.39 -8.00
CA GLU A 414 5.79 0.58 -9.08
C GLU A 414 5.88 -0.08 -10.47
N LYS A 415 5.15 0.47 -11.44
CA LYS A 415 5.20 0.08 -12.85
C LYS A 415 6.23 0.92 -13.62
N THR A 416 6.86 0.32 -14.62
CA THR A 416 7.92 0.95 -15.41
C THR A 416 7.41 1.83 -16.55
N GLY A 417 6.12 1.83 -16.86
CA GLY A 417 5.64 2.37 -18.13
C GLY A 417 6.11 1.53 -19.33
N LEU A 418 5.95 2.09 -20.52
CA LEU A 418 6.41 1.54 -21.79
C LEU A 418 6.89 2.69 -22.68
N VAL A 419 8.19 2.69 -23.01
CA VAL A 419 8.76 3.54 -24.06
C VAL A 419 9.00 2.64 -25.29
N PRO A 420 8.23 2.82 -26.38
CA PRO A 420 8.32 1.94 -27.53
C PRO A 420 9.62 2.15 -28.31
N ASN A 421 10.10 1.08 -28.94
CA ASN A 421 11.17 1.10 -29.94
C ASN A 421 11.00 -0.08 -30.91
N PRO A 422 11.76 -0.12 -32.02
CA PRO A 422 11.65 -1.20 -33.00
C PRO A 422 11.93 -2.60 -32.43
N GLN A 423 12.80 -2.71 -31.42
CA GLN A 423 13.09 -3.98 -30.74
C GLN A 423 11.87 -4.49 -29.97
N TRP A 424 11.28 -3.65 -29.12
CA TRP A 424 10.08 -3.95 -28.35
C TRP A 424 8.94 -4.43 -29.26
N LYS A 425 8.70 -3.73 -30.38
CA LYS A 425 7.62 -4.11 -31.30
C LYS A 425 7.84 -5.49 -31.90
N ARG A 426 9.08 -5.81 -32.29
CA ARG A 426 9.44 -7.12 -32.83
C ARG A 426 9.29 -8.24 -31.79
N GLU A 427 9.65 -7.98 -30.55
CA GLU A 427 9.59 -8.96 -29.47
C GLU A 427 8.15 -9.22 -29.01
N VAL A 428 7.37 -8.15 -28.80
CA VAL A 428 6.03 -8.19 -28.20
C VAL A 428 4.92 -8.36 -29.24
N ARG A 429 4.96 -7.59 -30.34
CA ARG A 429 3.93 -7.58 -31.38
C ARG A 429 4.25 -8.46 -32.58
N LYS A 430 5.48 -8.99 -32.68
CA LYS A 430 5.97 -9.81 -33.81
C LYS A 430 5.91 -9.08 -35.16
N GLU A 431 6.03 -7.76 -35.13
CA GLU A 431 5.96 -6.89 -36.30
C GLU A 431 7.18 -5.97 -36.43
N ARG A 432 7.40 -5.45 -37.64
CA ARG A 432 8.38 -4.36 -37.88
C ARG A 432 7.76 -3.01 -37.51
N TRP A 433 8.62 -2.08 -37.12
CA TRP A 433 8.23 -0.69 -36.87
C TRP A 433 7.82 -0.01 -38.18
N GLN A 434 6.64 0.60 -38.22
CA GLN A 434 6.19 1.39 -39.36
C GLN A 434 6.52 2.88 -39.14
N PRO A 435 7.01 3.61 -40.15
CA PRO A 435 7.37 5.02 -39.99
C PRO A 435 6.25 5.93 -39.48
N GLY A 436 4.98 5.61 -39.80
CA GLY A 436 3.81 6.36 -39.31
C GLY A 436 3.63 6.28 -37.79
N GLU A 437 4.06 5.19 -37.14
CA GLU A 437 3.95 5.04 -35.68
C GLU A 437 4.81 6.06 -34.92
N THR A 438 5.94 6.48 -35.51
CA THR A 438 6.80 7.52 -34.95
C THR A 438 6.05 8.85 -34.80
N ILE A 439 5.13 9.15 -35.73
CA ILE A 439 4.37 10.40 -35.73
C ILE A 439 3.38 10.43 -34.56
N SER A 440 2.70 9.32 -34.29
CA SER A 440 1.82 9.21 -33.11
C SER A 440 2.62 9.26 -31.80
N VAL A 441 3.78 8.59 -31.74
CA VAL A 441 4.64 8.63 -30.56
C VAL A 441 5.19 10.02 -30.28
N SER A 442 5.47 10.84 -31.31
CA SER A 442 6.03 12.18 -31.10
C SER A 442 5.10 13.16 -30.39
N ILE A 443 3.79 12.89 -30.36
CA ILE A 443 2.83 13.65 -29.58
C ILE A 443 2.38 12.93 -28.30
N GLY A 444 3.08 11.86 -27.93
CA GLY A 444 2.83 11.07 -26.73
C GLY A 444 1.64 10.11 -26.84
N GLN A 445 1.31 9.66 -28.05
CA GLN A 445 0.28 8.66 -28.33
C GLN A 445 0.88 7.35 -28.86
N GLY A 446 0.02 6.42 -29.29
CA GLY A 446 0.42 5.07 -29.71
C GLY A 446 0.67 4.17 -28.50
N PRO A 447 1.67 3.27 -28.53
CA PRO A 447 1.93 2.32 -27.45
C PRO A 447 2.68 2.91 -26.25
N LEU A 448 2.97 4.21 -26.25
CA LEU A 448 3.69 4.88 -25.16
C LEU A 448 2.81 4.95 -23.90
N MET A 449 3.34 4.47 -22.77
CA MET A 449 2.65 4.48 -21.48
C MET A 449 3.57 4.99 -20.38
N VAL A 450 3.09 5.90 -19.54
CA VAL A 450 3.84 6.49 -18.42
C VAL A 450 3.02 6.46 -17.13
N THR A 451 3.69 6.55 -15.99
CA THR A 451 3.02 6.75 -14.69
C THR A 451 3.02 8.23 -14.29
N PRO A 452 2.05 8.71 -13.50
CA PRO A 452 2.04 10.08 -12.98
C PRO A 452 3.33 10.45 -12.22
N LEU A 453 3.89 9.51 -11.46
CA LEU A 453 5.16 9.71 -10.78
C LEU A 453 6.35 9.85 -11.76
N GLN A 454 6.40 9.07 -12.85
CA GLN A 454 7.41 9.26 -13.89
C GLN A 454 7.31 10.65 -14.53
N VAL A 455 6.08 11.14 -14.75
CA VAL A 455 5.85 12.50 -15.26
C VAL A 455 6.34 13.56 -14.27
N ALA A 456 6.06 13.40 -12.97
CA ALA A 456 6.57 14.30 -11.95
C ALA A 456 8.12 14.31 -11.89
N LEU A 457 8.76 13.13 -11.98
CA LEU A 457 10.21 13.01 -12.06
C LEU A 457 10.77 13.70 -13.31
N TYR A 458 10.18 13.45 -14.48
CA TYR A 458 10.53 14.12 -15.73
C TYR A 458 10.45 15.64 -15.62
N THR A 459 9.35 16.17 -15.08
CA THR A 459 9.17 17.62 -14.88
C THR A 459 10.19 18.17 -13.88
N SER A 460 10.61 17.40 -12.86
CA SER A 460 11.67 17.82 -11.95
C SER A 460 13.04 17.90 -12.61
N ILE A 461 13.34 17.00 -13.56
CA ILE A 461 14.59 17.04 -14.32
C ILE A 461 14.63 18.32 -15.16
N ILE A 462 13.51 18.70 -15.80
CA ILE A 462 13.41 19.97 -16.52
C ILE A 462 13.60 21.15 -15.55
N ALA A 463 12.87 21.15 -14.43
CA ALA A 463 12.96 22.21 -13.42
C ALA A 463 14.40 22.43 -12.93
N ASN A 464 15.14 21.34 -12.70
CA ASN A 464 16.52 21.41 -12.24
C ASN A 464 17.57 21.53 -13.35
N ARG A 465 17.17 21.86 -14.60
CA ARG A 465 18.07 21.94 -15.76
C ARG A 465 18.97 20.70 -15.89
N GLY A 466 18.34 19.53 -15.80
CA GLY A 466 18.96 18.24 -16.06
C GLY A 466 19.41 17.45 -14.84
N ARG A 467 19.50 18.05 -13.65
CA ARG A 467 19.85 17.33 -12.43
C ARG A 467 18.75 16.35 -12.02
N LYS A 468 19.12 15.08 -11.82
CA LYS A 468 18.22 14.00 -11.42
C LYS A 468 18.11 13.87 -9.91
N VAL A 469 16.91 13.55 -9.44
CA VAL A 469 16.61 13.20 -8.04
C VAL A 469 15.94 11.82 -7.98
N THR A 470 15.90 11.24 -6.79
CA THR A 470 15.13 10.01 -6.54
C THR A 470 13.93 10.37 -5.68
N PRO A 471 12.69 10.19 -6.18
CA PRO A 471 11.49 10.46 -5.40
C PRO A 471 11.46 9.59 -4.14
N HIS A 472 11.08 10.15 -2.99
CA HIS A 472 11.01 9.40 -1.74
C HIS A 472 10.00 9.98 -0.75
N LEU A 473 9.45 9.11 0.09
CA LEU A 473 8.52 9.43 1.17
C LEU A 473 9.21 9.47 2.53
N LEU A 474 10.28 8.71 2.77
CA LEU A 474 10.97 8.75 4.06
C LEU A 474 11.85 10.00 4.18
N ASN A 475 11.62 10.81 5.21
CA ASN A 475 12.46 11.96 5.49
C ASN A 475 13.89 11.51 5.86
N SER A 476 14.90 12.16 5.28
CA SER A 476 16.33 11.84 5.51
C SER A 476 16.76 11.90 6.98
N GLN A 477 16.09 12.71 7.80
CA GLN A 477 16.35 12.83 9.25
C GLN A 477 15.72 11.71 10.09
N SER A 478 14.79 10.94 9.50
CA SER A 478 14.00 9.91 10.18
C SER A 478 14.85 8.72 10.68
N LEU A 479 15.89 8.33 9.93
CA LEU A 479 16.72 7.17 10.24
C LEU A 479 18.20 7.56 10.32
N ALA A 480 18.66 8.12 11.45
CA ALA A 480 20.08 8.33 11.82
C ALA A 480 21.12 8.26 10.68
N GLY A 481 20.95 9.08 9.62
CA GLY A 481 21.83 9.15 8.45
C GLY A 481 21.91 7.93 7.50
N LYS A 482 21.04 6.92 7.59
CA LYS A 482 21.22 5.61 6.89
C LYS A 482 20.71 5.53 5.44
N ARG A 483 20.15 6.61 4.87
CA ARG A 483 19.80 6.63 3.44
C ARG A 483 20.19 7.98 2.85
N ALA A 484 21.42 8.07 2.36
CA ALA A 484 21.75 9.09 1.38
C ALA A 484 20.98 8.73 0.10
N PHE A 485 19.92 9.45 -0.21
CA PHE A 485 19.32 9.38 -1.54
C PHE A 485 20.38 9.92 -2.50
N SER A 486 20.95 9.01 -3.30
CA SER A 486 22.06 9.34 -4.22
C SER A 486 21.63 10.46 -5.13
N GLU A 487 22.39 11.56 -5.14
CA GLU A 487 22.41 12.45 -6.29
C GLU A 487 22.78 11.59 -7.50
N LYS A 488 21.93 11.59 -8.53
CA LYS A 488 22.22 10.91 -9.79
C LYS A 488 22.88 11.93 -10.71
N ASP A 489 23.75 11.44 -11.59
CA ASP A 489 24.36 12.29 -12.62
C ASP A 489 23.28 13.03 -13.41
N ALA A 490 23.58 14.28 -13.76
CA ALA A 490 22.73 15.09 -14.62
C ALA A 490 22.54 14.39 -15.97
N VAL A 491 21.42 14.66 -16.65
CA VAL A 491 21.31 14.29 -18.06
C VAL A 491 22.32 15.09 -18.89
N ASP A 492 22.80 14.46 -19.94
CA ASP A 492 23.70 15.05 -20.93
C ASP A 492 22.86 15.87 -21.93
N ILE A 493 22.44 17.07 -21.49
CA ILE A 493 21.70 18.08 -22.27
C ILE A 493 22.20 19.45 -21.83
N GLU A 494 22.45 20.35 -22.79
CA GLU A 494 22.94 21.70 -22.51
C GLU A 494 21.92 22.55 -21.73
N LEU A 495 22.43 23.44 -20.86
CA LEU A 495 21.57 24.30 -20.03
C LEU A 495 20.71 25.24 -20.87
N SER A 496 21.22 25.74 -22.00
CA SER A 496 20.46 26.57 -22.94
C SER A 496 19.25 25.85 -23.50
N THR A 497 19.37 24.55 -23.80
CA THR A 497 18.28 23.71 -24.30
C THR A 497 17.13 23.66 -23.28
N PHE A 498 17.45 23.52 -21.99
CA PHE A 498 16.43 23.60 -20.94
C PHE A 498 15.78 24.96 -20.85
N GLU A 499 16.54 26.06 -20.91
CA GLU A 499 15.98 27.42 -20.78
C GLU A 499 15.01 27.76 -21.92
N THR A 500 15.29 27.34 -23.15
CA THR A 500 14.36 27.51 -24.30
C THR A 500 13.05 26.75 -24.07
N VAL A 501 13.12 25.50 -23.59
CA VAL A 501 11.92 24.70 -23.27
C VAL A 501 11.16 25.28 -22.08
N ILE A 502 11.86 25.71 -21.03
CA ILE A 502 11.26 26.35 -19.84
C ILE A 502 10.56 27.66 -20.22
N GLN A 503 11.13 28.46 -21.13
CA GLN A 503 10.47 29.65 -21.67
C GLN A 503 9.15 29.28 -22.35
N GLY A 504 9.13 28.24 -23.19
CA GLY A 504 7.91 27.71 -23.79
C GLY A 504 6.88 27.28 -22.74
N MET A 505 7.29 26.53 -21.72
CA MET A 505 6.44 26.10 -20.60
C MET A 505 5.90 27.28 -19.78
N TRP A 506 6.68 28.35 -19.62
CA TRP A 506 6.24 29.56 -18.95
C TRP A 506 5.16 30.27 -19.79
N GLU A 507 5.32 30.34 -21.11
CA GLU A 507 4.30 30.94 -21.98
C GLU A 507 2.98 30.16 -22.03
N VAL A 508 3.02 28.83 -21.87
CA VAL A 508 1.82 27.98 -21.73
C VAL A 508 0.90 28.51 -20.63
N VAL A 509 1.46 28.98 -19.51
CA VAL A 509 0.70 29.41 -18.33
C VAL A 509 0.54 30.93 -18.27
N ASN A 510 1.54 31.71 -18.68
CA ASN A 510 1.62 33.15 -18.39
C ASN A 510 1.34 34.05 -19.60
N LYS A 511 1.30 33.50 -20.81
CA LYS A 511 1.06 34.26 -22.06
C LYS A 511 -0.17 33.76 -22.82
N GLY A 512 -1.19 33.26 -22.12
CA GLY A 512 -2.44 32.82 -22.76
C GLY A 512 -2.28 31.55 -23.62
N GLY A 513 -1.36 30.66 -23.25
CA GLY A 513 -1.27 29.32 -23.82
C GLY A 513 -2.29 28.35 -23.21
N THR A 514 -2.15 27.06 -23.53
CA THR A 514 -3.16 26.04 -23.17
C THR A 514 -3.31 25.79 -21.67
N GLY A 515 -2.35 26.22 -20.85
CA GLY A 515 -2.32 26.02 -19.40
C GLY A 515 -2.62 27.28 -18.59
N TRP A 516 -3.13 28.36 -19.22
CA TRP A 516 -3.35 29.66 -18.57
C TRP A 516 -4.17 29.57 -17.27
N ALA A 517 -5.08 28.59 -17.16
CA ALA A 517 -5.89 28.39 -15.97
C ALA A 517 -5.09 27.92 -14.74
N ALA A 518 -3.84 27.47 -14.92
CA ALA A 518 -2.90 27.14 -13.86
C ALA A 518 -2.26 28.40 -13.21
N ASN A 519 -2.38 29.58 -13.83
CA ASN A 519 -1.65 30.77 -13.43
C ASN A 519 -1.97 31.24 -11.99
N VAL A 520 -0.92 31.63 -11.27
CA VAL A 520 -0.98 32.23 -9.95
C VAL A 520 -0.22 33.56 -9.97
N LYS A 521 -0.90 34.67 -9.68
CA LYS A 521 -0.30 36.01 -9.72
C LYS A 521 0.89 36.10 -8.76
N GLY A 522 2.07 36.44 -9.28
CA GLY A 522 3.30 36.55 -8.49
C GLY A 522 3.95 35.21 -8.10
N PHE A 523 3.60 34.13 -8.81
CA PHE A 523 4.25 32.84 -8.70
C PHE A 523 4.47 32.30 -10.12
N ASP A 524 5.70 32.43 -10.63
CA ASP A 524 6.01 32.13 -12.02
C ASP A 524 6.00 30.62 -12.29
N ILE A 525 4.84 30.12 -12.69
CA ILE A 525 4.61 28.72 -13.00
C ILE A 525 5.02 28.43 -14.44
N CYS A 526 5.79 27.36 -14.64
CA CYS A 526 6.08 26.77 -15.94
C CYS A 526 5.33 25.44 -16.04
N GLY A 527 4.56 25.20 -17.10
CA GLY A 527 3.79 23.96 -17.19
C GLY A 527 3.42 23.54 -18.60
N LYS A 528 2.81 22.36 -18.70
CA LYS A 528 2.31 21.78 -19.94
C LYS A 528 1.03 21.00 -19.69
N THR A 529 0.04 21.21 -20.55
CA THR A 529 -1.20 20.40 -20.57
C THR A 529 -1.06 19.21 -21.51
N GLY A 530 -1.82 18.16 -21.21
CA GLY A 530 -2.03 17.01 -22.07
C GLY A 530 -3.50 16.59 -22.10
N SER A 531 -3.92 16.04 -23.23
CA SER A 531 -5.21 15.37 -23.39
C SER A 531 -4.96 14.11 -24.21
N THR A 532 -5.45 12.96 -23.77
CA THR A 532 -5.30 11.70 -24.51
C THR A 532 -6.63 11.00 -24.70
N GLN A 533 -6.92 10.64 -25.93
CA GLN A 533 -8.09 9.83 -26.30
C GLN A 533 -7.83 8.37 -25.95
N LEU A 534 -8.86 7.71 -25.43
CA LEU A 534 -8.83 6.27 -25.24
C LEU A 534 -9.12 5.57 -26.56
N ILE A 535 -8.35 4.54 -26.86
CA ILE A 535 -8.69 3.56 -27.90
C ILE A 535 -9.67 2.60 -27.24
N SER A 536 -10.93 2.59 -27.68
CA SER A 536 -11.92 1.64 -27.18
C SER A 536 -11.49 0.20 -27.51
N THR A 537 -11.46 -0.67 -26.51
CA THR A 537 -11.23 -2.11 -26.71
C THR A 537 -12.51 -2.80 -27.18
N GLU A 538 -12.41 -3.91 -27.92
CA GLU A 538 -13.58 -4.65 -28.43
C GLU A 538 -14.54 -5.11 -27.31
N LYS A 539 -14.04 -5.36 -26.09
CA LYS A 539 -14.88 -5.66 -24.92
C LYS A 539 -15.76 -4.49 -24.45
N ASP A 540 -15.32 -3.25 -24.69
CA ASP A 540 -16.11 -2.05 -24.41
C ASP A 540 -17.20 -1.84 -25.47
N LYS A 541 -17.01 -2.42 -26.67
CA LYS A 541 -18.04 -2.44 -27.71
C LYS A 541 -19.12 -3.46 -27.38
N GLU A 542 -18.76 -4.65 -26.89
CA GLU A 542 -19.75 -5.68 -26.52
C GLU A 542 -20.65 -5.29 -25.34
N LYS A 543 -20.13 -4.54 -24.35
CA LYS A 543 -20.94 -4.03 -23.22
C LYS A 543 -21.85 -2.85 -23.58
N LYS A 544 -21.59 -2.15 -24.69
CA LYS A 544 -22.29 -0.90 -25.07
C LYS A 544 -23.40 -1.08 -26.09
N VAL A 545 -23.61 -2.29 -26.61
CA VAL A 545 -24.71 -2.54 -27.57
C VAL A 545 -26.08 -2.61 -26.87
N GLU A 546 -26.13 -2.66 -25.53
CA GLU A 546 -27.38 -2.75 -24.76
C GLU A 546 -27.88 -1.41 -24.17
N GLU A 547 -27.11 -0.32 -24.25
CA GLU A 547 -27.52 1.00 -23.76
C GLU A 547 -27.69 1.98 -24.93
N GLU A 548 -28.83 2.66 -24.97
CA GLU A 548 -29.29 3.54 -26.06
C GLU A 548 -28.27 4.63 -26.45
N GLU A 549 -28.41 5.10 -27.70
CA GLU A 549 -27.60 6.10 -28.41
C GLU A 549 -27.47 7.45 -27.65
N GLU A 550 -26.64 7.52 -26.60
CA GLU A 550 -26.05 8.77 -26.12
C GLU A 550 -24.80 9.08 -26.96
N GLU A 551 -24.70 10.33 -27.43
CA GLU A 551 -23.59 10.85 -28.25
C GLU A 551 -22.22 10.36 -27.72
N GLU A 552 -21.37 9.82 -28.61
CA GLU A 552 -20.02 9.35 -28.27
C GLU A 552 -19.15 10.52 -27.73
N GLU A 553 -19.28 10.86 -26.44
CA GLU A 553 -18.30 11.68 -25.76
C GLU A 553 -17.01 10.86 -25.69
N THR A 554 -16.05 11.23 -26.55
CA THR A 554 -14.68 10.71 -26.50
C THR A 554 -14.06 11.08 -25.16
N LYS A 555 -14.20 10.13 -24.24
CA LYS A 555 -13.67 10.14 -22.89
C LYS A 555 -12.14 10.25 -22.92
N THR A 556 -11.63 11.45 -22.65
CA THR A 556 -10.18 11.78 -22.68
C THR A 556 -9.61 11.93 -21.27
N HIS A 557 -8.37 11.53 -21.06
CA HIS A 557 -7.65 11.81 -19.81
C HIS A 557 -7.10 13.22 -19.83
N SER A 558 -7.28 13.94 -18.72
CA SER A 558 -6.89 15.33 -18.55
C SER A 558 -5.58 15.41 -17.76
N TRP A 559 -4.54 15.94 -18.38
CA TRP A 559 -3.20 16.07 -17.79
C TRP A 559 -2.79 17.52 -17.60
N PHE A 560 -2.11 17.77 -16.49
CA PHE A 560 -1.26 18.94 -16.30
C PHE A 560 0.01 18.53 -15.55
N THR A 561 1.17 19.01 -15.99
CA THR A 561 2.38 18.95 -15.19
C THR A 561 3.11 20.28 -15.27
N GLY A 562 3.74 20.69 -14.17
CA GLY A 562 4.50 21.93 -14.13
C GLY A 562 5.27 22.11 -12.84
N PHE A 563 6.07 23.17 -12.78
CA PHE A 563 6.85 23.54 -11.62
C PHE A 563 6.83 25.05 -11.38
N ALA A 564 7.14 25.44 -10.16
CA ALA A 564 7.26 26.85 -9.77
C ALA A 564 8.17 27.03 -8.54
N PRO A 565 8.73 28.23 -8.33
CA PRO A 565 8.92 29.30 -9.33
C PRO A 565 9.84 28.87 -10.49
N ARG A 566 9.82 29.63 -11.59
CA ARG A 566 10.66 29.38 -12.78
C ARG A 566 12.17 29.33 -12.47
N ASP A 567 12.67 30.34 -11.76
CA ASP A 567 14.12 30.54 -11.60
C ASP A 567 14.71 29.69 -10.47
N ASN A 568 13.97 29.53 -9.37
CA ASN A 568 14.36 28.69 -8.24
C ASN A 568 13.23 27.70 -7.91
N PRO A 569 13.08 26.60 -8.69
CA PRO A 569 11.96 25.68 -8.53
C PRO A 569 11.90 25.06 -7.15
N LYS A 570 10.74 25.15 -6.49
CA LYS A 570 10.48 24.61 -5.15
C LYS A 570 9.43 23.52 -5.14
N ILE A 571 8.59 23.47 -6.16
CA ILE A 571 7.51 22.50 -6.23
C ILE A 571 7.23 22.10 -7.67
N VAL A 572 7.10 20.79 -7.89
CA VAL A 572 6.53 20.16 -9.08
C VAL A 572 5.13 19.67 -8.73
N VAL A 573 4.16 19.92 -9.60
CA VAL A 573 2.79 19.43 -9.50
C VAL A 573 2.42 18.71 -10.78
N THR A 574 2.04 17.44 -10.65
CA THR A 574 1.50 16.63 -11.74
C THR A 574 0.09 16.18 -11.36
N VAL A 575 -0.86 16.40 -12.26
CA VAL A 575 -2.28 16.05 -12.11
C VAL A 575 -2.71 15.23 -13.32
N ILE A 576 -3.33 14.08 -13.06
CA ILE A 576 -4.12 13.35 -14.05
C ILE A 576 -5.54 13.16 -13.50
N ILE A 577 -6.54 13.48 -14.33
CA ILE A 577 -7.93 13.10 -14.10
C ILE A 577 -8.35 12.16 -15.23
N GLU A 578 -8.66 10.91 -14.88
CA GLU A 578 -9.24 9.93 -15.79
C GLU A 578 -10.59 10.47 -16.26
N TYR A 579 -10.87 10.29 -17.56
CA TYR A 579 -12.08 10.82 -18.18
C TYR A 579 -12.37 12.32 -17.97
N GLY A 580 -11.36 13.10 -17.57
CA GLY A 580 -11.51 14.50 -17.17
C GLY A 580 -11.60 15.50 -18.33
N GLY A 581 -11.64 15.05 -19.58
CA GLY A 581 -11.70 15.92 -20.75
C GLY A 581 -10.36 16.63 -21.03
N MET A 582 -10.43 17.88 -21.46
CA MET A 582 -9.24 18.66 -21.82
C MET A 582 -8.37 19.02 -20.61
N GLY A 583 -7.05 18.85 -20.73
CA GLY A 583 -6.04 19.22 -19.72
C GLY A 583 -6.17 20.64 -19.15
N GLY A 584 -6.41 21.61 -20.04
CA GLY A 584 -6.52 23.03 -19.67
C GLY A 584 -7.81 23.40 -18.93
N ALA A 585 -8.88 22.61 -19.09
CA ALA A 585 -10.19 22.88 -18.49
C ALA A 585 -10.36 22.21 -17.11
N THR A 586 -9.68 21.08 -16.88
CA THR A 586 -9.86 20.28 -15.65
C THR A 586 -8.57 20.21 -14.83
N ALA A 587 -7.47 19.67 -15.38
CA ALA A 587 -6.24 19.48 -14.62
C ALA A 587 -5.52 20.80 -14.28
N ALA A 588 -5.47 21.77 -15.20
CA ALA A 588 -4.79 23.05 -14.97
C ALA A 588 -5.41 23.91 -13.84
N PRO A 589 -6.75 24.07 -13.73
CA PRO A 589 -7.37 24.73 -12.58
C PRO A 589 -7.11 24.03 -11.24
N LEU A 590 -7.05 22.70 -11.22
CA LEU A 590 -6.68 21.95 -10.01
C LEU A 590 -5.23 22.25 -9.63
N ALA A 591 -4.31 22.21 -10.60
CA ALA A 591 -2.92 22.59 -10.37
C ALA A 591 -2.76 24.02 -9.84
N ARG A 592 -3.56 24.99 -10.32
CA ARG A 592 -3.59 26.36 -9.77
C ARG A 592 -3.90 26.37 -8.28
N LYS A 593 -4.91 25.60 -7.85
CA LYS A 593 -5.30 25.52 -6.44
C LYS A 593 -4.16 24.92 -5.61
N LEU A 594 -3.50 23.88 -6.13
CA LEU A 594 -2.38 23.22 -5.46
C LEU A 594 -1.14 24.13 -5.33
N PHE A 595 -0.74 24.82 -6.40
CA PHE A 595 0.35 25.81 -6.34
C PHE A 595 0.02 26.95 -5.37
N ASN A 596 -1.22 27.43 -5.34
CA ASN A 596 -1.65 28.44 -4.35
C ASN A 596 -1.57 27.91 -2.92
N SER A 597 -2.01 26.67 -2.67
CA SER A 597 -1.96 26.05 -1.35
C SER A 597 -0.52 25.88 -0.87
N TYR A 598 0.38 25.42 -1.75
CA TYR A 598 1.81 25.35 -1.46
C TYR A 598 2.37 26.72 -1.10
N ARG A 599 2.16 27.71 -1.98
CA ARG A 599 2.66 29.07 -1.79
C ARG A 599 2.19 29.68 -0.47
N ARG A 600 0.90 29.59 -0.13
CA ARG A 600 0.36 30.14 1.12
C ARG A 600 0.97 29.53 2.39
N LYS A 601 1.52 28.32 2.29
CA LYS A 601 2.08 27.60 3.43
C LYS A 601 3.59 27.81 3.56
N TYR A 602 4.30 27.93 2.45
CA TYR A 602 5.77 27.92 2.40
C TYR A 602 6.41 29.27 2.04
N ASP A 603 5.67 30.21 1.44
CA ASP A 603 6.06 31.62 1.25
C ASP A 603 5.32 32.51 2.27
#